data_AF-A0AAF0EWQ4-F1
#
_entry.id   AF-A0AAF0EWQ4-F1
#
_cell.length_a   1.000
_cell.length_b   1.000
_cell.length_c   1.000
_cell.angle_alpha   90.00
_cell.angle_beta   90.00
_cell.angle_gamma   90.00
#
_symmetry.space_group_name_H-M   'P 1'
#
loop_
_entity.id
_entity.type
_entity.pdbx_description
1 polymer ?
#
loop_
_entity_poly.entity_id
_entity_poly.type
_entity_poly.pdbx_seq_one_letter_code
_entity_poly.pdbx_strand_id
1 'polypeptide(L)'
;MTPEDLHVTVYERDSRIGGRIMAVHPLNDSHFPPIDVGASIFANVNHNIRHAARKFGLKPAPRDAKLQSPMGLWDGSHFVIDDFDGSRWSQLKLYWRYGKSPTKALTLVNKAISAFQRIYSPRFLHDPKRKNSYPWRSVTGIAEDLQLKEFTTESAKDYFESHKVTPLCADELVNAATRGNYAQNVDRIHAFAGMVSMAANGASGIKGGNAQVFQSLLQESNATLRLGESGDVTGIMKVRSKTLPHAPSATRWRIGTRDGHGDLYDVVLIATPWHDSRITLLNTDKSVPSYRYQSLHVTLVVTDAPQPNPTYFGYDASFDRVPRTIVTAPPQKVGGKPEFLTLSYLETLNKPQYKKQWDKLYVVKLFSYGPLPAKTLDKIFGNGEVVWTYGKEWSAFPVLSPTDKLANFEVDTDLYNLNAMERWISTMETSTLAAKNVAGLVLQKWLGSHFVHGAHCRWGARTPDVAEAWDTWGCMSS
;
A
#
# COMPACT_ATOMS: atom_id res chain seq x y z
N MET A 1 -2.07 20.07 -29.73
CA MET A 1 -1.29 19.29 -28.75
C MET A 1 -1.70 17.85 -28.90
N THR A 2 -0.82 17.01 -29.41
CA THR A 2 -0.98 15.55 -29.34
C THR A 2 -0.31 15.05 -28.04
N PRO A 3 -0.61 13.84 -27.55
CA PRO A 3 0.13 13.27 -26.42
C PRO A 3 1.66 13.19 -26.64
N GLU A 4 2.10 13.21 -27.89
CA GLU A 4 3.51 13.19 -28.30
C GLU A 4 4.24 14.52 -28.01
N ASP A 5 3.50 15.61 -27.81
CA ASP A 5 4.04 16.92 -27.42
C ASP A 5 4.27 17.04 -25.89
N LEU A 6 4.06 15.97 -25.12
CA LEU A 6 4.15 15.98 -23.65
C LEU A 6 5.59 15.76 -23.17
N HIS A 7 6.16 16.77 -22.53
CA HIS A 7 7.43 16.64 -21.82
C HIS A 7 7.19 16.46 -20.31
N VAL A 8 7.59 15.30 -19.78
CA VAL A 8 7.46 14.98 -18.35
C VAL A 8 8.84 14.98 -17.69
N THR A 9 8.95 15.69 -16.57
CA THR A 9 10.11 15.61 -15.68
C THR A 9 9.67 15.01 -14.35
N VAL A 10 10.39 14.00 -13.87
CA VAL A 10 10.20 13.39 -12.55
C VAL A 10 11.35 13.81 -11.65
N TYR A 11 11.00 14.47 -10.55
CA TYR A 11 11.94 14.88 -9.51
C TYR A 11 11.86 13.91 -8.33
N GLU A 12 12.97 13.27 -7.98
CA GLU A 12 13.08 12.34 -6.86
C GLU A 12 14.29 12.71 -6.00
N ARG A 13 14.07 12.92 -4.71
CA ARG A 13 15.13 13.36 -3.78
C ARG A 13 16.12 12.27 -3.45
N ASP A 14 15.70 11.01 -3.50
CA ASP A 14 16.57 9.88 -3.25
C ASP A 14 17.44 9.59 -4.48
N SER A 15 18.50 8.80 -4.31
CA SER A 15 19.30 8.26 -5.42
C SER A 15 18.62 7.08 -6.13
N ARG A 16 17.36 6.78 -5.80
CA ARG A 16 16.59 5.66 -6.34
C ARG A 16 15.12 6.06 -6.51
N ILE A 17 14.46 5.38 -7.43
CA ILE A 17 13.01 5.48 -7.60
C ILE A 17 12.25 4.43 -6.78
N GLY A 18 10.95 4.65 -6.59
CA GLY A 18 10.02 3.70 -5.99
C GLY A 18 9.51 4.08 -4.59
N GLY A 19 10.05 5.14 -3.97
CA GLY A 19 9.56 5.63 -2.66
C GLY A 19 9.52 4.53 -1.59
N ARG A 20 8.31 4.24 -1.06
CA ARG A 20 8.06 3.18 -0.05
C ARG A 20 8.14 1.74 -0.60
N ILE A 21 8.54 1.57 -1.86
CA ILE A 21 8.83 0.26 -2.45
C ILE A 21 10.34 0.13 -2.52
N MET A 22 10.88 -0.82 -1.76
CA MET A 22 12.32 -1.03 -1.61
C MET A 22 12.57 -2.49 -1.27
N ALA A 23 13.66 -3.04 -1.81
CA ALA A 23 14.14 -4.37 -1.47
C ALA A 23 15.64 -4.32 -1.12
N VAL A 24 16.09 -5.27 -0.32
CA VAL A 24 17.50 -5.41 0.07
C VAL A 24 17.94 -6.87 -0.04
N HIS A 25 19.22 -7.10 -0.28
CA HIS A 25 19.78 -8.43 -0.32
C HIS A 25 20.17 -8.91 1.09
N PRO A 26 19.73 -10.10 1.54
CA PRO A 26 20.12 -10.62 2.85
C PRO A 26 21.63 -10.86 2.88
N LEU A 27 22.24 -10.75 4.07
CA LEU A 27 23.69 -10.90 4.27
C LEU A 27 24.54 -9.87 3.49
N ASN A 28 23.91 -8.83 2.92
CA ASN A 28 24.53 -7.90 1.98
C ASN A 28 25.13 -8.59 0.74
N ASP A 29 24.55 -9.72 0.32
CA ASP A 29 25.05 -10.52 -0.79
C ASP A 29 24.02 -10.59 -1.93
N SER A 30 24.36 -9.95 -3.05
CA SER A 30 23.52 -9.85 -4.25
C SER A 30 23.25 -11.19 -4.95
N HIS A 31 23.97 -12.26 -4.60
CA HIS A 31 23.67 -13.60 -5.10
C HIS A 31 22.35 -14.14 -4.53
N PHE A 32 21.93 -13.68 -3.35
CA PHE A 32 20.63 -14.05 -2.80
C PHE A 32 19.51 -13.17 -3.37
N PRO A 33 18.31 -13.72 -3.60
CA PRO A 33 17.16 -12.93 -4.02
C PRO A 33 16.88 -11.77 -3.07
N PRO A 34 16.54 -10.57 -3.60
CA PRO A 34 16.23 -9.42 -2.75
C PRO A 34 14.90 -9.63 -2.03
N ILE A 35 14.82 -9.08 -0.82
CA ILE A 35 13.64 -9.14 0.05
C ILE A 35 13.03 -7.74 0.13
N ASP A 36 11.77 -7.60 -0.27
CA ASP A 36 11.04 -6.33 -0.15
C ASP A 36 10.94 -5.94 1.33
N VAL A 37 11.43 -4.74 1.69
CA VAL A 37 11.37 -4.14 3.03
C VAL A 37 10.37 -2.99 3.12
N GLY A 38 9.62 -2.73 2.05
CA GLY A 38 8.52 -1.77 2.00
C GLY A 38 7.21 -2.45 1.58
N ALA A 39 6.49 -1.85 0.63
CA ALA A 39 5.30 -2.48 0.05
C ALA A 39 5.69 -3.81 -0.64
N SER A 40 5.31 -4.92 -0.02
CA SER A 40 5.82 -6.26 -0.33
C SER A 40 4.80 -7.16 -1.02
N ILE A 41 3.52 -6.76 -1.07
CA ILE A 41 2.46 -7.57 -1.65
C ILE A 41 1.42 -6.76 -2.42
N PHE A 42 0.75 -7.45 -3.35
CA PHE A 42 -0.50 -7.05 -3.97
C PHE A 42 -1.45 -8.27 -4.01
N ALA A 43 -2.75 -8.02 -3.95
CA ALA A 43 -3.81 -9.04 -3.95
C ALA A 43 -4.36 -9.28 -5.36
N ASN A 44 -5.16 -10.34 -5.52
CA ASN A 44 -5.77 -10.69 -6.81
C ASN A 44 -6.68 -9.58 -7.37
N VAL A 45 -7.26 -8.77 -6.49
CA VAL A 45 -8.14 -7.63 -6.80
C VAL A 45 -7.39 -6.35 -7.21
N ASN A 46 -6.05 -6.36 -7.19
CA ASN A 46 -5.22 -5.25 -7.64
C ASN A 46 -4.96 -5.38 -9.15
N HIS A 47 -5.90 -4.89 -9.95
CA HIS A 47 -5.93 -5.13 -11.40
C HIS A 47 -4.81 -4.37 -12.13
N ASN A 48 -4.52 -3.12 -11.76
CA ASN A 48 -3.51 -2.29 -12.42
C ASN A 48 -2.10 -2.85 -12.20
N ILE A 49 -1.72 -3.15 -10.95
CA ILE A 49 -0.39 -3.72 -10.65
C ILE A 49 -0.21 -5.08 -11.35
N ARG A 50 -1.25 -5.92 -11.36
CA ARG A 50 -1.20 -7.21 -12.06
C ARG A 50 -1.11 -7.04 -13.57
N HIS A 51 -1.79 -6.05 -14.14
CA HIS A 51 -1.67 -5.75 -15.57
C HIS A 51 -0.27 -5.25 -15.90
N ALA A 52 0.27 -4.28 -15.15
CA ALA A 52 1.63 -3.78 -15.35
C ALA A 52 2.66 -4.92 -15.25
N ALA A 53 2.54 -5.79 -14.25
CA ALA A 53 3.40 -6.97 -14.13
C ALA A 53 3.34 -7.88 -15.37
N ARG A 54 2.14 -8.15 -15.92
CA ARG A 54 2.00 -8.93 -17.17
C ARG A 54 2.61 -8.22 -18.37
N LYS A 55 2.34 -6.91 -18.53
CA LYS A 55 2.86 -6.09 -19.64
C LYS A 55 4.38 -6.16 -19.72
N PHE A 56 5.06 -6.11 -18.57
CA PHE A 56 6.52 -6.13 -18.50
C PHE A 56 7.12 -7.53 -18.30
N GLY A 57 6.32 -8.60 -18.41
CA GLY A 57 6.81 -9.98 -18.23
C GLY A 57 7.32 -10.31 -16.82
N LEU A 58 6.92 -9.53 -15.81
CA LEU A 58 7.32 -9.71 -14.41
C LEU A 58 6.54 -10.85 -13.77
N LYS A 59 7.25 -11.82 -13.19
CA LYS A 59 6.65 -13.04 -12.64
C LYS A 59 6.18 -12.84 -11.19
N PRO A 60 4.90 -13.07 -10.88
CA PRO A 60 4.42 -13.08 -9.50
C PRO A 60 5.06 -14.22 -8.69
N ALA A 61 5.31 -13.98 -7.41
CA ALA A 61 5.79 -14.94 -6.43
C ALA A 61 4.87 -14.91 -5.21
N PRO A 62 4.26 -16.03 -4.79
CA PRO A 62 3.41 -16.04 -3.59
C PRO A 62 4.22 -15.75 -2.32
N ARG A 63 3.61 -15.02 -1.37
CA ARG A 63 4.25 -14.58 -0.11
C ARG A 63 4.85 -15.73 0.72
N ASP A 64 4.16 -16.87 0.77
CA ASP A 64 4.45 -17.95 1.74
C ASP A 64 4.70 -19.32 1.07
N ALA A 65 4.85 -19.38 -0.26
CA ALA A 65 4.92 -20.66 -0.98
C ALA A 65 6.13 -21.53 -0.60
N LYS A 66 7.22 -20.94 -0.09
CA LYS A 66 8.49 -21.65 0.12
C LYS A 66 8.60 -22.37 1.45
N LEU A 67 7.89 -21.92 2.50
CA LEU A 67 8.05 -22.44 3.86
C LEU A 67 6.78 -23.00 4.50
N GLN A 68 5.65 -23.00 3.78
CA GLN A 68 4.34 -23.59 4.14
C GLN A 68 4.18 -23.84 5.65
N SER A 69 3.87 -22.77 6.39
CA SER A 69 3.61 -22.83 7.84
C SER A 69 2.17 -22.41 8.10
N PRO A 70 1.47 -23.08 9.03
CA PRO A 70 0.24 -22.54 9.59
C PRO A 70 0.47 -21.13 10.15
N MET A 71 -0.57 -20.31 10.07
CA MET A 71 -0.59 -18.98 10.64
C MET A 71 -0.95 -19.06 12.12
N GLY A 72 -0.22 -18.30 12.94
CA GLY A 72 -0.51 -18.10 14.36
C GLY A 72 -1.06 -16.70 14.65
N LEU A 73 -2.04 -16.62 15.55
CA LEU A 73 -2.55 -15.40 16.15
C LEU A 73 -2.09 -15.34 17.61
N TRP A 74 -1.21 -14.39 17.92
CA TRP A 74 -0.62 -14.23 19.25
C TRP A 74 -1.14 -12.97 19.96
N ASP A 75 -1.52 -13.08 21.23
CA ASP A 75 -2.05 -11.94 22.01
C ASP A 75 -0.98 -11.17 22.79
N GLY A 76 0.29 -11.51 22.60
CA GLY A 76 1.40 -10.97 23.40
C GLY A 76 1.78 -11.83 24.61
N SER A 77 1.04 -12.92 24.88
CA SER A 77 1.34 -13.89 25.92
C SER A 77 1.21 -15.32 25.42
N HIS A 78 0.09 -15.68 24.81
CA HIS A 78 -0.21 -17.03 24.32
C HIS A 78 -0.78 -16.95 22.90
N PHE A 79 -0.68 -18.05 22.17
CA PHE A 79 -1.36 -18.18 20.90
C PHE A 79 -2.87 -18.42 21.12
N VAL A 80 -3.68 -17.53 20.57
CA VAL A 80 -5.13 -17.70 20.44
C VAL A 80 -5.45 -18.74 19.37
N ILE A 81 -4.61 -18.78 18.33
CA ILE A 81 -4.62 -19.76 17.25
C ILE A 81 -3.17 -20.04 16.89
N ASP A 82 -2.75 -21.29 16.81
CA ASP A 82 -1.35 -21.68 16.53
C ASP A 82 -1.22 -22.65 15.35
N ASP A 83 -2.32 -23.00 14.68
CA ASP A 83 -2.30 -23.97 13.59
C ASP A 83 -3.30 -23.64 12.48
N PHE A 84 -3.47 -22.36 12.14
CA PHE A 84 -4.37 -21.99 11.06
C PHE A 84 -3.77 -22.33 9.68
N ASP A 85 -4.17 -23.47 9.13
CA ASP A 85 -3.76 -23.98 7.81
C ASP A 85 -4.87 -23.84 6.75
N GLY A 86 -6.02 -23.27 7.12
CA GLY A 86 -7.20 -23.13 6.25
C GLY A 86 -8.06 -24.39 6.11
N SER A 87 -7.69 -25.49 6.78
CA SER A 87 -8.43 -26.76 6.78
C SER A 87 -9.84 -26.61 7.35
N ARG A 88 -10.70 -27.61 7.08
CA ARG A 88 -12.03 -27.70 7.68
C ARG A 88 -11.97 -27.72 9.21
N TRP A 89 -10.89 -28.25 9.78
CA TRP A 89 -10.67 -28.26 11.23
C TRP A 89 -10.38 -26.86 11.77
N SER A 90 -9.49 -26.10 11.14
CA SER A 90 -9.24 -24.71 11.52
C SER A 90 -10.48 -23.84 11.36
N GLN A 91 -11.28 -24.07 10.31
CA GLN A 91 -12.58 -23.41 10.15
C GLN A 91 -13.56 -23.76 11.28
N LEU A 92 -13.58 -25.01 11.73
CA LEU A 92 -14.39 -25.43 12.87
C LEU A 92 -13.91 -24.77 14.17
N LYS A 93 -12.59 -24.71 14.43
CA LYS A 93 -12.03 -23.97 15.59
C LYS A 93 -12.44 -22.49 15.59
N LEU A 94 -12.37 -21.83 14.44
CA LEU A 94 -12.86 -20.45 14.30
C LEU A 94 -14.36 -20.34 14.64
N TYR A 95 -15.18 -21.28 14.16
CA TYR A 95 -16.60 -21.30 14.48
C TYR A 95 -16.87 -21.52 15.98
N TRP A 96 -16.13 -22.41 16.64
CA TRP A 96 -16.28 -22.63 18.09
C TRP A 96 -15.96 -21.38 18.92
N ARG A 97 -14.91 -20.63 18.54
CA ARG A 97 -14.51 -19.42 19.27
C ARG A 97 -15.34 -18.20 18.94
N TYR A 98 -15.64 -17.99 17.66
CA TYR A 98 -16.22 -16.74 17.17
C TYR A 98 -17.66 -16.88 16.67
N GLY A 99 -18.21 -18.09 16.65
CA GLY A 99 -19.51 -18.37 16.06
C GLY A 99 -19.57 -17.99 14.58
N LYS A 100 -20.67 -17.34 14.17
CA LYS A 100 -20.88 -16.86 12.80
C LYS A 100 -20.18 -15.51 12.51
N SER A 101 -19.48 -14.92 13.48
CA SER A 101 -18.86 -13.59 13.32
C SER A 101 -17.84 -13.52 12.17
N PRO A 102 -16.94 -14.50 11.96
CA PRO A 102 -16.00 -14.45 10.85
C PRO A 102 -16.71 -14.46 9.49
N THR A 103 -17.76 -15.27 9.34
CA THR A 103 -18.58 -15.31 8.13
C THR A 103 -19.28 -13.97 7.88
N LYS A 104 -19.88 -13.36 8.91
CA LYS A 104 -20.50 -12.04 8.79
C LYS A 104 -19.50 -10.96 8.40
N ALA A 105 -18.32 -10.96 9.03
CA ALA A 105 -17.24 -10.03 8.70
C ALA A 105 -16.82 -10.19 7.23
N LEU A 106 -16.60 -11.43 6.77
CA LEU A 106 -16.28 -11.71 5.36
C LEU A 106 -17.39 -11.28 4.39
N THR A 107 -18.67 -11.41 4.77
CA THR A 107 -19.79 -10.89 3.96
C THR A 107 -19.71 -9.37 3.79
N LEU A 108 -19.43 -8.64 4.88
CA LEU A 108 -19.25 -7.18 4.83
C LEU A 108 -18.04 -6.79 3.97
N VAL A 109 -16.91 -7.49 4.15
CA VAL A 109 -15.69 -7.33 3.34
C VAL A 109 -16.00 -7.54 1.86
N ASN A 110 -16.63 -8.66 1.50
CA ASN A 110 -16.95 -8.98 0.11
C ASN A 110 -17.89 -7.94 -0.52
N LYS A 111 -18.88 -7.42 0.24
CA LYS A 111 -19.74 -6.33 -0.21
C LYS A 111 -18.92 -5.08 -0.55
N ALA A 112 -18.03 -4.66 0.35
CA ALA A 112 -17.20 -3.47 0.16
C ALA A 112 -16.19 -3.63 -0.99
N ILE A 113 -15.54 -4.79 -1.11
CA ILE A 113 -14.60 -5.07 -2.20
C ILE A 113 -15.33 -5.14 -3.55
N SER A 114 -16.50 -5.79 -3.62
CA SER A 114 -17.31 -5.84 -4.85
C SER A 114 -17.74 -4.44 -5.28
N ALA A 115 -18.14 -3.59 -4.33
CA ALA A 115 -18.45 -2.19 -4.61
C ALA A 115 -17.22 -1.43 -5.11
N PHE A 116 -16.05 -1.59 -4.47
CA PHE A 116 -14.80 -0.96 -4.89
C PHE A 116 -14.37 -1.37 -6.30
N GLN A 117 -14.45 -2.65 -6.65
CA GLN A 117 -14.02 -3.16 -7.96
C GLN A 117 -14.75 -2.53 -9.15
N ARG A 118 -15.93 -1.95 -8.95
CA ARG A 118 -16.62 -1.19 -10.01
C ARG A 118 -15.77 -0.03 -10.54
N ILE A 119 -14.80 0.46 -9.78
CA ILE A 119 -13.87 1.51 -10.22
C ILE A 119 -13.08 1.15 -11.49
N TYR A 120 -12.92 -0.15 -11.80
CA TYR A 120 -12.24 -0.62 -13.02
C TYR A 120 -13.18 -0.82 -14.21
N SER A 121 -14.49 -0.74 -14.00
CA SER A 121 -15.47 -1.01 -15.05
C SER A 121 -15.57 0.18 -16.01
N PRO A 122 -15.45 -0.03 -17.33
CA PRO A 122 -15.65 1.05 -18.30
C PRO A 122 -17.08 1.62 -18.22
N ARG A 123 -18.08 0.78 -17.87
CA ARG A 123 -19.44 1.25 -17.61
C ARG A 123 -19.50 2.22 -16.43
N PHE A 124 -18.75 1.93 -15.36
CA PHE A 124 -18.71 2.82 -14.20
C PHE A 124 -18.01 4.13 -14.55
N LEU A 125 -16.86 4.05 -15.21
CA LEU A 125 -16.02 5.20 -15.54
C LEU A 125 -16.70 6.16 -16.52
N HIS A 126 -17.38 5.63 -17.53
CA HIS A 126 -17.89 6.43 -18.64
C HIS A 126 -19.42 6.61 -18.61
N ASP A 127 -20.09 6.36 -17.48
CA ASP A 127 -21.52 6.63 -17.32
C ASP A 127 -21.78 8.15 -17.18
N PRO A 128 -22.42 8.80 -18.17
CA PRO A 128 -22.67 10.24 -18.13
C PRO A 128 -23.73 10.64 -17.08
N LYS A 129 -24.46 9.69 -16.49
CA LYS A 129 -25.49 9.97 -15.49
C LYS A 129 -24.94 10.11 -14.07
N ARG A 130 -23.66 9.82 -13.86
CA ARG A 130 -23.04 9.89 -12.53
C ARG A 130 -22.82 11.33 -12.09
N LYS A 131 -23.07 11.56 -10.80
CA LYS A 131 -22.83 12.86 -10.16
C LYS A 131 -21.34 13.20 -10.15
N ASN A 132 -20.48 12.21 -9.89
CA ASN A 132 -19.04 12.37 -9.90
C ASN A 132 -18.44 11.57 -11.07
N SER A 133 -18.64 12.05 -12.30
CA SER A 133 -18.08 11.39 -13.49
C SER A 133 -16.56 11.31 -13.40
N TYR A 134 -15.99 10.20 -13.89
CA TYR A 134 -14.56 10.14 -14.18
C TYR A 134 -14.23 11.21 -15.24
N PRO A 135 -13.01 11.77 -15.29
CA PRO A 135 -12.00 11.76 -14.22
C PRO A 135 -12.49 12.53 -12.99
N TRP A 136 -12.29 11.93 -11.82
CA TRP A 136 -12.84 12.37 -10.55
C TRP A 136 -12.06 13.51 -9.93
N ARG A 137 -12.77 14.48 -9.33
CA ARG A 137 -12.15 15.62 -8.65
C ARG A 137 -11.89 15.39 -7.16
N SER A 138 -12.66 14.51 -6.53
CA SER A 138 -12.60 14.26 -5.07
C SER A 138 -12.71 12.78 -4.77
N VAL A 139 -11.92 12.31 -3.80
CA VAL A 139 -12.01 10.94 -3.29
C VAL A 139 -13.33 10.72 -2.55
N THR A 140 -13.85 11.76 -1.87
CA THR A 140 -15.18 11.71 -1.24
C THR A 140 -16.26 11.42 -2.27
N GLY A 141 -16.22 12.09 -3.42
CA GLY A 141 -17.19 11.88 -4.50
C GLY A 141 -17.14 10.46 -5.08
N ILE A 142 -15.94 9.90 -5.26
CA ILE A 142 -15.79 8.50 -5.71
C ILE A 142 -16.36 7.54 -4.66
N ALA A 143 -16.07 7.76 -3.38
CA ALA A 143 -16.59 6.93 -2.30
C ALA A 143 -18.13 6.99 -2.23
N GLU A 144 -18.76 8.13 -2.49
CA GLU A 144 -20.22 8.27 -2.61
C GLU A 144 -20.77 7.46 -3.80
N ASP A 145 -20.20 7.67 -4.98
CA ASP A 145 -20.62 6.99 -6.22
C ASP A 145 -20.41 5.48 -6.17
N LEU A 146 -19.45 5.01 -5.36
CA LEU A 146 -19.20 3.60 -5.07
C LEU A 146 -20.07 3.04 -3.92
N GLN A 147 -20.80 3.88 -3.19
CA GLN A 147 -21.53 3.50 -1.96
C GLN A 147 -20.59 2.96 -0.87
N LEU A 148 -19.43 3.59 -0.71
CA LEU A 148 -18.37 3.24 0.25
C LEU A 148 -18.12 4.32 1.30
N LYS A 149 -18.73 5.51 1.16
CA LYS A 149 -18.53 6.64 2.09
C LYS A 149 -18.93 6.30 3.53
N GLU A 150 -20.02 5.54 3.73
CA GLU A 150 -20.46 5.13 5.07
C GLU A 150 -19.38 4.31 5.82
N PHE A 151 -18.51 3.60 5.10
CA PHE A 151 -17.43 2.82 5.71
C PHE A 151 -16.23 3.66 6.13
N THR A 152 -16.22 4.97 5.85
CA THR A 152 -15.12 5.85 6.27
C THR A 152 -15.46 6.64 7.52
N THR A 153 -16.73 6.71 7.93
CA THR A 153 -17.19 7.62 8.99
C THR A 153 -17.09 7.06 10.40
N GLU A 154 -16.91 5.75 10.55
CA GLU A 154 -16.81 5.06 11.84
C GLU A 154 -15.55 4.17 11.88
N SER A 155 -15.11 3.82 13.10
CA SER A 155 -14.01 2.89 13.26
C SER A 155 -14.41 1.50 12.73
N ALA A 156 -13.43 0.69 12.34
CA ALA A 156 -13.69 -0.67 11.91
C ALA A 156 -14.36 -1.47 13.03
N LYS A 157 -13.94 -1.27 14.29
CA LYS A 157 -14.54 -1.93 15.45
C LYS A 157 -16.03 -1.64 15.54
N ASP A 158 -16.39 -0.35 15.61
CA ASP A 158 -17.77 0.08 15.80
C ASP A 158 -18.66 -0.38 14.63
N TYR A 159 -18.16 -0.29 13.40
CA TYR A 159 -18.89 -0.72 12.21
C TYR A 159 -19.15 -2.23 12.19
N PHE A 160 -18.13 -3.06 12.48
CA PHE A 160 -18.30 -4.50 12.51
C PHE A 160 -19.27 -4.93 13.64
N GLU A 161 -19.14 -4.32 14.82
CA GLU A 161 -20.01 -4.62 15.96
C GLU A 161 -21.47 -4.21 15.72
N SER A 162 -21.71 -3.03 15.12
CA SER A 162 -23.06 -2.59 14.75
C SER A 162 -23.72 -3.53 13.73
N HIS A 163 -22.91 -4.23 12.93
CA HIS A 163 -23.33 -5.25 11.96
C HIS A 163 -23.24 -6.69 12.48
N LYS A 164 -23.34 -6.88 13.81
CA LYS A 164 -23.48 -8.18 14.48
C LYS A 164 -22.26 -9.09 14.38
N VAL A 165 -21.07 -8.54 14.17
CA VAL A 165 -19.79 -9.20 14.46
C VAL A 165 -19.53 -9.03 15.96
N THR A 166 -19.10 -10.09 16.64
CA THR A 166 -18.85 -10.02 18.09
C THR A 166 -17.61 -9.18 18.40
N PRO A 167 -17.56 -8.47 19.54
CA PRO A 167 -16.38 -7.70 19.95
C PRO A 167 -15.09 -8.54 19.94
N LEU A 168 -15.16 -9.79 20.41
CA LEU A 168 -14.04 -10.72 20.37
C LEU A 168 -13.50 -10.96 18.95
N CYS A 169 -14.38 -11.13 17.97
CA CYS A 169 -13.97 -11.33 16.58
C CYS A 169 -13.36 -10.05 15.97
N ALA A 170 -13.88 -8.87 16.34
CA ALA A 170 -13.34 -7.59 15.89
C ALA A 170 -11.95 -7.35 16.51
N ASP A 171 -11.81 -7.54 17.82
CA ASP A 171 -10.58 -7.31 18.57
C ASP A 171 -9.47 -8.30 18.23
N GLU A 172 -9.79 -9.54 17.85
CA GLU A 172 -8.81 -10.57 17.51
C GLU A 172 -8.55 -10.66 16.00
N LEU A 173 -9.56 -10.97 15.18
CA LEU A 173 -9.37 -11.26 13.76
C LEU A 173 -9.24 -10.00 12.90
N VAL A 174 -10.18 -9.06 13.04
CA VAL A 174 -10.15 -7.83 12.23
C VAL A 174 -8.91 -7.01 12.63
N ASN A 175 -8.62 -6.92 13.92
CA ASN A 175 -7.47 -6.19 14.41
C ASN A 175 -6.13 -6.80 13.98
N ALA A 176 -6.00 -8.13 13.98
CA ALA A 176 -4.80 -8.77 13.45
C ALA A 176 -4.56 -8.38 11.98
N ALA A 177 -5.62 -8.31 11.17
CA ALA A 177 -5.53 -7.87 9.78
C ALA A 177 -5.12 -6.40 9.66
N THR A 178 -5.72 -5.49 10.44
CA THR A 178 -5.40 -4.05 10.37
C THR A 178 -4.02 -3.74 10.92
N ARG A 179 -3.59 -4.41 11.98
CA ARG A 179 -2.24 -4.30 12.55
C ARG A 179 -1.19 -4.86 11.59
N GLY A 180 -1.49 -5.98 10.93
CA GLY A 180 -0.59 -6.60 9.97
C GLY A 180 -0.39 -5.80 8.67
N ASN A 181 -1.44 -5.10 8.20
CA ASN A 181 -1.40 -4.38 6.93
C ASN A 181 -1.14 -2.87 7.06
N TYR A 182 -1.68 -2.22 8.10
CA TYR A 182 -1.60 -0.75 8.29
C TYR A 182 -0.90 -0.32 9.58
N ALA A 183 -0.47 -1.27 10.41
CA ALA A 183 0.06 -1.00 11.75
C ALA A 183 -0.91 -0.17 12.62
N GLN A 184 -2.21 -0.27 12.36
CA GLN A 184 -3.24 0.51 13.05
C GLN A 184 -4.26 -0.43 13.69
N ASN A 185 -4.71 -0.06 14.89
CA ASN A 185 -5.68 -0.86 15.62
C ASN A 185 -7.10 -0.64 15.07
N VAL A 186 -7.93 -1.69 15.19
CA VAL A 186 -9.31 -1.75 14.69
C VAL A 186 -10.25 -0.66 15.28
N ASP A 187 -9.96 -0.17 16.48
CA ASP A 187 -10.68 0.91 17.17
C ASP A 187 -10.32 2.31 16.66
N ARG A 188 -9.29 2.43 15.82
CA ARG A 188 -8.78 3.72 15.33
C ARG A 188 -8.81 3.86 13.82
N ILE A 189 -8.73 2.75 13.09
CA ILE A 189 -8.81 2.72 11.63
C ILE A 189 -10.27 2.74 11.18
N HIS A 190 -10.60 3.47 10.11
CA HIS A 190 -11.95 3.48 9.58
C HIS A 190 -12.34 2.12 8.97
N ALA A 191 -13.64 1.81 8.95
CA ALA A 191 -14.15 0.48 8.58
C ALA A 191 -13.71 0.00 7.20
N PHE A 192 -13.66 0.90 6.20
CA PHE A 192 -13.26 0.51 4.84
C PHE A 192 -11.83 -0.01 4.76
N ALA A 193 -10.87 0.67 5.41
CA ALA A 193 -9.49 0.19 5.44
C ALA A 193 -9.35 -1.08 6.31
N GLY A 194 -10.20 -1.22 7.33
CA GLY A 194 -10.42 -2.47 8.04
C GLY A 194 -10.78 -3.63 7.11
N MET A 195 -11.81 -3.44 6.28
CA MET A 195 -12.27 -4.45 5.32
C MET A 195 -11.22 -4.76 4.25
N VAL A 196 -10.54 -3.75 3.72
CA VAL A 196 -9.44 -3.92 2.75
C VAL A 196 -8.30 -4.75 3.33
N SER A 197 -7.97 -4.57 4.62
CA SER A 197 -6.96 -5.37 5.31
C SER A 197 -7.32 -6.86 5.36
N MET A 198 -8.60 -7.18 5.47
CA MET A 198 -9.09 -8.56 5.46
C MET A 198 -9.17 -9.16 4.05
N ALA A 199 -9.15 -8.33 3.01
CA ALA A 199 -9.26 -8.76 1.61
C ALA A 199 -7.92 -9.15 0.97
N ALA A 200 -6.82 -9.14 1.72
CA ALA A 200 -5.46 -9.43 1.23
C ALA A 200 -5.19 -10.93 0.94
N ASN A 201 -6.22 -11.73 0.67
CA ASN A 201 -6.07 -13.16 0.39
C ASN A 201 -5.37 -13.40 -0.97
N GLY A 202 -4.53 -14.43 -1.04
CA GLY A 202 -3.77 -14.76 -2.26
C GLY A 202 -2.70 -13.72 -2.62
N ALA A 203 -2.21 -12.97 -1.64
CA ALA A 203 -1.20 -11.95 -1.82
C ALA A 203 0.09 -12.47 -2.47
N SER A 204 0.57 -11.76 -3.49
CA SER A 204 1.81 -12.05 -4.21
C SER A 204 2.73 -10.83 -4.23
N GLY A 205 4.03 -11.05 -4.30
CA GLY A 205 5.01 -10.05 -4.71
C GLY A 205 5.51 -10.34 -6.12
N ILE A 206 6.42 -9.52 -6.63
CA ILE A 206 7.16 -9.78 -7.88
C ILE A 206 8.48 -10.48 -7.56
N LYS A 207 8.82 -11.53 -8.31
CA LYS A 207 10.14 -12.16 -8.23
C LYS A 207 11.21 -11.11 -8.56
N GLY A 208 12.14 -10.88 -7.64
CA GLY A 208 13.18 -9.84 -7.77
C GLY A 208 12.78 -8.48 -7.18
N GLY A 209 11.58 -8.36 -6.60
CA GLY A 209 11.13 -7.17 -5.87
C GLY A 209 10.10 -6.34 -6.65
N ASN A 210 9.18 -5.73 -5.91
CA ASN A 210 8.05 -4.98 -6.48
C ASN A 210 8.47 -3.67 -7.18
N ALA A 211 9.67 -3.15 -6.89
CA ALA A 211 10.19 -1.92 -7.49
C ALA A 211 10.30 -2.00 -9.01
N GLN A 212 10.49 -3.21 -9.57
CA GLN A 212 10.60 -3.46 -11.01
C GLN A 212 9.38 -2.96 -11.80
N VAL A 213 8.18 -3.03 -11.20
CA VAL A 213 6.95 -2.55 -11.86
C VAL A 213 7.07 -1.05 -12.16
N PHE A 214 7.49 -0.27 -11.18
CA PHE A 214 7.55 1.19 -11.28
C PHE A 214 8.79 1.68 -12.03
N GLN A 215 9.89 0.93 -11.95
CA GLN A 215 11.06 1.12 -12.81
C GLN A 215 10.68 0.97 -14.28
N SER A 216 9.93 -0.09 -14.62
CA SER A 216 9.48 -0.34 -15.99
C SER A 216 8.51 0.74 -16.49
N LEU A 217 7.56 1.16 -15.64
CA LEU A 217 6.63 2.26 -15.97
C LEU A 217 7.37 3.58 -16.25
N LEU A 218 8.35 3.93 -15.42
CA LEU A 218 9.13 5.15 -15.63
C LEU A 218 9.97 5.06 -16.91
N GLN A 219 10.58 3.90 -17.17
CA GLN A 219 11.38 3.69 -18.38
C GLN A 219 10.53 3.81 -19.64
N GLU A 220 9.32 3.24 -19.67
CA GLU A 220 8.40 3.34 -20.80
C GLU A 220 7.86 4.77 -21.00
N SER A 221 7.78 5.56 -19.93
CA SER A 221 7.25 6.94 -20.01
C SER A 221 8.12 7.93 -20.79
N ASN A 222 9.40 7.61 -21.05
CA ASN A 222 10.41 8.54 -21.59
C ASN A 222 10.54 9.86 -20.81
N ALA A 223 10.12 9.88 -19.53
CA ALA A 223 10.25 11.06 -18.69
C ALA A 223 11.72 11.38 -18.39
N THR A 224 12.04 12.67 -18.30
CA THR A 224 13.32 13.14 -17.80
C THR A 224 13.38 12.91 -16.29
N LEU A 225 14.30 12.07 -15.82
CA LEU A 225 14.46 11.76 -14.40
C LEU A 225 15.57 12.62 -13.78
N ARG A 226 15.27 13.28 -12.65
CA ARG A 226 16.25 13.98 -11.81
C ARG A 226 16.28 13.34 -10.41
N LEU A 227 17.46 12.92 -9.99
CA LEU A 227 17.71 12.23 -8.72
C LEU A 227 18.57 13.09 -7.77
N GLY A 228 18.55 12.76 -6.48
CA GLY A 228 19.40 13.41 -5.48
C GLY A 228 19.08 14.89 -5.34
N GLU A 229 20.11 15.75 -5.23
CA GLU A 229 19.92 17.19 -5.05
C GLU A 229 19.13 17.85 -6.20
N SER A 230 19.34 17.39 -7.44
CA SER A 230 18.62 17.86 -8.62
C SER A 230 17.16 17.42 -8.68
N GLY A 231 16.81 16.38 -7.90
CA GLY A 231 15.44 15.89 -7.72
C GLY A 231 14.79 16.31 -6.40
N ASP A 232 15.55 16.87 -5.46
CA ASP A 232 15.03 17.34 -4.17
C ASP A 232 14.37 18.71 -4.33
N VAL A 233 13.08 18.70 -4.69
CA VAL A 233 12.25 19.90 -4.75
C VAL A 233 12.14 20.53 -3.37
N THR A 234 12.38 21.84 -3.30
CA THR A 234 12.30 22.64 -2.06
C THR A 234 11.19 23.69 -2.12
N GLY A 235 10.78 24.09 -3.33
CA GLY A 235 9.74 25.10 -3.55
C GLY A 235 8.90 24.83 -4.78
N ILE A 236 7.59 25.05 -4.65
CA ILE A 236 6.62 25.07 -5.73
C ILE A 236 5.97 26.44 -5.72
N MET A 237 6.20 27.26 -6.75
CA MET A 237 5.75 28.64 -6.78
C MET A 237 4.80 28.90 -7.94
N LYS A 238 3.60 29.41 -7.64
CA LYS A 238 2.65 29.84 -8.67
C LYS A 238 3.17 31.10 -9.37
N VAL A 239 3.22 31.06 -10.69
CA VAL A 239 3.62 32.18 -11.55
C VAL A 239 2.39 32.71 -12.26
N ARG A 240 2.08 34.00 -12.03
CA ARG A 240 0.91 34.65 -12.63
C ARG A 240 1.27 35.28 -13.98
N SER A 241 0.48 34.99 -15.01
CA SER A 241 -0.21 36.06 -15.74
C SER A 241 0.68 37.09 -16.45
N LYS A 242 0.81 38.23 -15.76
CA LYS A 242 1.40 39.49 -16.24
C LYS A 242 2.92 39.44 -16.43
N THR A 243 3.57 38.32 -16.10
CA THR A 243 5.02 38.12 -16.21
C THR A 243 5.41 37.28 -17.44
N LEU A 244 4.44 36.84 -18.25
CA LEU A 244 4.66 35.92 -19.37
C LEU A 244 4.28 36.60 -20.70
N PRO A 245 5.25 37.00 -21.54
CA PRO A 245 5.01 37.78 -22.76
C PRO A 245 4.09 37.11 -23.81
N HIS A 246 3.90 35.79 -23.75
CA HIS A 246 3.24 35.00 -24.82
C HIS A 246 2.11 34.07 -24.35
N ALA A 247 1.67 34.14 -23.08
CA ALA A 247 0.53 33.36 -22.59
C ALA A 247 -0.18 34.06 -21.40
N PRO A 248 -0.86 35.20 -21.63
CA PRO A 248 -1.37 36.09 -20.59
C PRO A 248 -2.59 35.58 -19.79
N SER A 249 -3.00 34.32 -19.97
CA SER A 249 -4.08 33.67 -19.20
C SER A 249 -3.71 32.30 -18.59
N ALA A 250 -2.49 31.79 -18.79
CA ALA A 250 -2.10 30.46 -18.33
C ALA A 250 -1.42 30.51 -16.95
N THR A 251 -1.92 29.72 -16.00
CA THR A 251 -1.19 29.46 -14.74
C THR A 251 0.01 28.60 -15.05
N ARG A 252 1.19 28.99 -14.56
CA ARG A 252 2.40 28.15 -14.60
C ARG A 252 3.00 28.03 -13.21
N TRP A 253 3.82 27.01 -13.02
CA TRP A 253 4.48 26.72 -11.75
C TRP A 253 5.99 26.68 -11.94
N ARG A 254 6.71 27.43 -11.11
CA ARG A 254 8.17 27.32 -11.01
C ARG A 254 8.52 26.30 -9.94
N ILE A 255 9.29 25.29 -10.31
CA ILE A 255 9.83 24.27 -9.41
C ILE A 255 11.26 24.66 -9.06
N GLY A 256 11.59 24.74 -7.78
CA GLY A 256 12.95 24.97 -7.29
C GLY A 256 13.51 23.73 -6.62
N THR A 257 14.75 23.38 -6.92
CA THR A 257 15.46 22.20 -6.39
C THR A 257 16.60 22.61 -5.45
N ARG A 258 17.12 21.64 -4.67
CA ARG A 258 18.14 21.86 -3.64
C ARG A 258 19.44 22.42 -4.21
N ASP A 259 19.81 21.99 -5.41
CA ASP A 259 21.00 22.41 -6.15
C ASP A 259 20.87 23.83 -6.77
N GLY A 260 19.77 24.54 -6.52
CA GLY A 260 19.55 25.91 -7.00
C GLY A 260 18.99 25.99 -8.43
N HIS A 261 18.74 24.86 -9.09
CA HIS A 261 18.05 24.85 -10.36
C HIS A 261 16.55 25.11 -10.20
N GLY A 262 15.91 25.56 -11.29
CA GLY A 262 14.46 25.62 -11.32
C GLY A 262 13.89 25.84 -12.71
N ASP A 263 12.82 25.10 -12.99
CA ASP A 263 12.16 25.03 -14.30
C ASP A 263 10.68 25.44 -14.18
N LEU A 264 10.09 25.81 -15.31
CA LEU A 264 8.68 26.18 -15.41
C LEU A 264 7.87 25.04 -16.01
N TYR A 265 6.71 24.77 -15.41
CA TYR A 265 5.78 23.74 -15.84
C TYR A 265 4.37 24.30 -15.98
N ASP A 266 3.64 23.80 -16.96
CA ASP A 266 2.22 24.10 -17.14
C ASP A 266 1.35 23.40 -16.10
N VAL A 267 1.74 22.19 -15.69
CA VAL A 267 1.04 21.37 -14.69
C VAL A 267 2.06 20.71 -13.75
N VAL A 268 1.72 20.65 -12.45
CA VAL A 268 2.54 20.00 -11.42
C VAL A 268 1.71 18.94 -10.70
N LEU A 269 2.28 17.73 -10.57
CA LEU A 269 1.68 16.60 -9.87
C LEU A 269 2.54 16.28 -8.64
N ILE A 270 1.99 16.48 -7.45
CA ILE A 270 2.61 16.13 -6.17
C ILE A 270 2.37 14.63 -5.94
N ALA A 271 3.46 13.87 -5.89
CA ALA A 271 3.46 12.41 -5.66
C ALA A 271 4.16 12.01 -4.35
N THR A 272 4.34 12.96 -3.42
CA THR A 272 4.98 12.75 -2.12
C THR A 272 4.02 13.06 -0.98
N PRO A 273 4.06 12.32 0.14
CA PRO A 273 3.41 12.73 1.37
C PRO A 273 3.85 14.14 1.78
N TRP A 274 2.89 15.06 1.93
CA TRP A 274 3.21 16.47 2.17
C TRP A 274 3.91 16.72 3.51
N HIS A 275 3.56 15.96 4.56
CA HIS A 275 4.11 16.11 5.91
C HIS A 275 5.64 16.02 5.98
N ASP A 276 6.25 15.12 5.21
CA ASP A 276 7.69 14.88 5.17
C ASP A 276 8.35 15.50 3.92
N SER A 277 7.58 16.23 3.12
CA SER A 277 8.04 16.75 1.83
C SER A 277 9.11 17.83 1.96
N ARG A 278 9.11 18.65 3.03
CA ARG A 278 9.97 19.84 3.16
C ARG A 278 9.87 20.81 1.97
N ILE A 279 8.75 20.77 1.25
CA ILE A 279 8.46 21.65 0.11
C ILE A 279 7.66 22.85 0.61
N THR A 280 8.03 24.05 0.17
CA THR A 280 7.24 25.27 0.41
C THR A 280 6.36 25.57 -0.79
N LEU A 281 5.05 25.73 -0.55
CA LEU A 281 4.11 26.19 -1.58
C LEU A 281 4.00 27.72 -1.52
N LEU A 282 4.25 28.39 -2.65
CA LEU A 282 4.42 29.84 -2.73
C LEU A 282 3.43 30.48 -3.72
N ASN A 283 3.06 31.73 -3.45
CA ASN A 283 2.19 32.58 -4.29
C ASN A 283 0.78 32.04 -4.56
N THR A 284 0.24 31.23 -3.64
CA THR A 284 -1.13 30.75 -3.64
C THR A 284 -1.70 30.78 -2.22
N ASP A 285 -3.02 30.93 -2.10
CA ASP A 285 -3.79 30.83 -0.85
C ASP A 285 -4.17 29.36 -0.54
N LYS A 286 -3.87 28.44 -1.45
CA LYS A 286 -4.17 27.01 -1.29
C LYS A 286 -3.13 26.30 -0.45
N SER A 287 -3.53 25.16 0.12
CA SER A 287 -2.65 24.30 0.91
C SER A 287 -2.81 22.85 0.46
N VAL A 288 -1.68 22.13 0.46
CA VAL A 288 -1.69 20.68 0.24
C VAL A 288 -2.04 20.01 1.57
N PRO A 289 -3.02 19.09 1.61
CA PRO A 289 -3.36 18.40 2.83
C PRO A 289 -2.15 17.64 3.43
N SER A 290 -1.89 17.89 4.71
CA SER A 290 -0.88 17.19 5.49
C SER A 290 -1.55 16.31 6.53
N TYR A 291 -1.06 15.08 6.69
CA TYR A 291 -1.60 14.12 7.64
C TYR A 291 -0.49 13.55 8.49
N ARG A 292 -0.83 13.13 9.71
CA ARG A 292 0.07 12.32 10.53
C ARG A 292 0.21 10.94 9.89
N TYR A 293 1.42 10.40 9.88
CA TYR A 293 1.70 9.05 9.42
C TYR A 293 2.00 8.11 10.59
N GLN A 294 1.67 6.84 10.39
CA GLN A 294 2.05 5.74 11.25
C GLN A 294 3.48 5.34 10.91
N SER A 295 4.39 5.50 11.87
CA SER A 295 5.74 4.95 11.77
C SER A 295 5.68 3.42 11.87
N LEU A 296 6.41 2.76 10.97
CA LEU A 296 6.55 1.32 10.88
C LEU A 296 8.03 0.99 10.80
N HIS A 297 8.48 0.11 11.68
CA HIS A 297 9.82 -0.46 11.62
C HIS A 297 9.75 -1.85 11.01
N VAL A 298 10.55 -2.06 9.98
CA VAL A 298 10.79 -3.36 9.36
C VAL A 298 12.15 -3.85 9.82
N THR A 299 12.17 -5.04 10.42
CA THR A 299 13.41 -5.71 10.81
C THR A 299 13.52 -7.00 10.00
N LEU A 300 14.57 -7.11 9.18
CA LEU A 300 14.98 -8.39 8.63
C LEU A 300 16.00 -9.03 9.57
N VAL A 301 15.86 -10.34 9.75
CA VAL A 301 16.76 -11.17 10.54
C VAL A 301 17.15 -12.36 9.68
N VAL A 302 18.44 -12.69 9.67
CA VAL A 302 18.93 -13.97 9.20
C VAL A 302 19.41 -14.75 10.41
N THR A 303 18.87 -15.96 10.59
CA THR A 303 19.16 -16.83 11.74
C THR A 303 19.26 -18.28 11.30
N ASP A 304 19.99 -19.12 12.02
CA ASP A 304 19.97 -20.58 11.83
C ASP A 304 18.80 -21.26 12.57
N ALA A 305 18.04 -20.53 13.38
CA ALA A 305 16.88 -21.04 14.07
C ALA A 305 15.78 -21.42 13.06
N PRO A 306 15.33 -22.69 13.02
CA PRO A 306 14.30 -23.13 12.08
C PRO A 306 12.89 -22.69 12.50
N GLN A 307 12.71 -22.22 13.72
CA GLN A 307 11.47 -21.68 14.25
C GLN A 307 11.78 -20.69 15.38
N PRO A 308 10.86 -19.79 15.73
CA PRO A 308 11.03 -18.96 16.92
C PRO A 308 11.19 -19.81 18.19
N ASN A 309 11.82 -19.23 19.22
CA ASN A 309 11.98 -19.85 20.53
C ASN A 309 10.60 -20.13 21.17
N PRO A 310 10.24 -21.41 21.44
CA PRO A 310 8.94 -21.74 22.00
C PRO A 310 8.66 -21.10 23.35
N THR A 311 9.69 -20.98 24.20
CA THR A 311 9.55 -20.42 25.56
C THR A 311 9.20 -18.94 25.56
N TYR A 312 9.62 -18.19 24.53
CA TYR A 312 9.21 -16.80 24.35
C TYR A 312 7.70 -16.67 24.10
N PHE A 313 7.08 -17.67 23.47
CA PHE A 313 5.64 -17.71 23.18
C PHE A 313 4.80 -18.44 24.24
N GLY A 314 5.39 -18.77 25.39
CA GLY A 314 4.69 -19.44 26.49
C GLY A 314 4.54 -20.96 26.33
N TYR A 315 5.23 -21.57 25.36
CA TYR A 315 5.30 -23.03 25.24
C TYR A 315 6.46 -23.62 26.05
N ASP A 316 6.40 -24.93 26.31
CA ASP A 316 7.54 -25.69 26.79
C ASP A 316 8.71 -25.65 25.81
N ALA A 317 9.94 -25.69 26.32
CA ALA A 317 11.16 -25.63 25.50
C ALA A 317 11.26 -26.76 24.46
N SER A 318 10.56 -27.88 24.69
CA SER A 318 10.51 -29.03 23.78
C SER A 318 9.51 -28.89 22.64
N PHE A 319 8.68 -27.83 22.61
CA PHE A 319 7.65 -27.66 21.58
C PHE A 319 8.27 -27.36 20.21
N ASP A 320 7.96 -28.18 19.22
CA ASP A 320 8.66 -28.26 17.93
C ASP A 320 7.87 -27.67 16.75
N ARG A 321 6.71 -27.04 17.02
CA ARG A 321 5.77 -26.56 16.00
C ARG A 321 5.29 -25.13 16.23
N VAL A 322 6.22 -24.24 16.56
CA VAL A 322 5.88 -22.81 16.69
C VAL A 322 5.52 -22.23 15.31
N PRO A 323 4.41 -21.48 15.17
CA PRO A 323 4.06 -20.86 13.90
C PRO A 323 5.17 -19.97 13.36
N ARG A 324 5.45 -20.08 12.06
CA ARG A 324 6.45 -19.24 11.37
C ARG A 324 5.86 -18.00 10.72
N THR A 325 4.53 -17.91 10.66
CA THR A 325 3.80 -16.71 10.25
C THR A 325 2.89 -16.31 11.41
N ILE A 326 3.29 -15.27 12.15
CA ILE A 326 2.61 -14.81 13.36
C ILE A 326 2.06 -13.41 13.11
N VAL A 327 0.78 -13.24 13.37
CA VAL A 327 0.10 -11.93 13.48
C VAL A 327 -0.32 -11.71 14.92
N THR A 328 -0.44 -10.44 15.32
CA THR A 328 -0.74 -10.09 16.72
C THR A 328 -2.10 -9.48 16.91
N ALA A 329 -2.82 -9.95 17.93
CA ALA A 329 -3.97 -9.25 18.51
C ALA A 329 -3.48 -8.29 19.60
N PRO A 330 -4.31 -7.31 20.02
CA PRO A 330 -4.02 -6.54 21.21
C PRO A 330 -3.87 -7.46 22.43
N PRO A 331 -3.04 -7.02 23.39
CA PRO A 331 -2.96 -7.66 24.71
C PRO A 331 -4.34 -7.67 25.39
N GLN A 332 -4.75 -8.82 25.94
CA GLN A 332 -5.92 -8.87 26.83
C GLN A 332 -5.61 -8.28 28.22
N LYS A 333 -4.33 -8.20 28.60
CA LYS A 333 -3.88 -7.61 29.88
C LYS A 333 -3.38 -6.19 29.69
N VAL A 334 -3.79 -5.28 30.58
CA VAL A 334 -3.29 -3.90 30.64
C VAL A 334 -1.77 -3.92 30.81
N GLY A 335 -1.04 -3.36 29.83
CA GLY A 335 0.42 -3.22 29.87
C GLY A 335 1.22 -4.27 29.08
N GLY A 336 0.61 -5.38 28.64
CA GLY A 336 1.23 -6.23 27.63
C GLY A 336 1.34 -5.44 26.33
N LYS A 337 2.46 -5.44 25.62
CA LYS A 337 2.50 -4.94 24.25
C LYS A 337 3.32 -5.94 23.48
N PRO A 338 2.73 -6.66 22.50
CA PRO A 338 3.52 -7.45 21.57
C PRO A 338 4.65 -6.56 21.03
N GLU A 339 5.90 -6.98 21.17
CA GLU A 339 7.05 -6.18 20.72
C GLU A 339 7.06 -6.00 19.19
N PHE A 340 6.35 -6.88 18.48
CA PHE A 340 6.14 -6.84 17.05
C PHE A 340 4.64 -6.93 16.69
N LEU A 341 4.31 -6.48 15.49
CA LEU A 341 2.99 -6.55 14.85
C LEU A 341 2.82 -7.86 14.06
N THR A 342 3.85 -8.24 13.31
CA THR A 342 3.94 -9.49 12.56
C THR A 342 5.35 -10.06 12.59
N LEU A 343 5.46 -11.38 12.47
CA LEU A 343 6.70 -12.13 12.25
C LEU A 343 6.44 -13.14 11.13
N SER A 344 7.31 -13.20 10.13
CA SER A 344 7.16 -14.15 9.01
C SER A 344 8.50 -14.70 8.57
N TYR A 345 8.67 -16.01 8.57
CA TYR A 345 9.79 -16.67 7.88
C TYR A 345 9.50 -16.69 6.38
N LEU A 346 10.38 -16.08 5.59
CA LEU A 346 10.14 -15.82 4.17
C LEU A 346 10.87 -16.80 3.27
N GLU A 347 12.14 -17.06 3.57
CA GLU A 347 13.03 -17.81 2.68
C GLU A 347 14.08 -18.59 3.46
N THR A 348 14.68 -19.58 2.80
CA THR A 348 15.86 -20.30 3.30
C THR A 348 17.04 -20.04 2.38
N LEU A 349 18.20 -19.79 2.98
CA LEU A 349 19.47 -19.68 2.29
C LEU A 349 20.21 -21.01 2.52
N ASN A 350 20.51 -21.73 1.45
CA ASN A 350 21.21 -23.01 1.52
C ASN A 350 22.69 -22.79 1.31
N LYS A 351 23.51 -23.38 2.20
CA LYS A 351 24.97 -23.25 2.16
C LYS A 351 25.52 -21.81 2.07
N PRO A 352 24.95 -20.80 2.76
CA PRO A 352 25.45 -19.43 2.64
C PRO A 352 26.82 -19.29 3.33
N GLN A 353 27.69 -18.49 2.73
CA GLN A 353 28.98 -18.13 3.31
C GLN A 353 28.92 -16.71 3.86
N TYR A 354 28.89 -16.57 5.19
CA TYR A 354 28.89 -15.27 5.86
C TYR A 354 29.56 -15.38 7.22
N LYS A 355 30.76 -14.78 7.35
CA LYS A 355 31.73 -14.98 8.45
C LYS A 355 32.25 -16.42 8.60
N LYS A 356 31.37 -17.41 8.47
CA LYS A 356 31.63 -18.86 8.38
C LYS A 356 30.71 -19.49 7.33
N GLN A 357 30.98 -20.74 6.98
CA GLN A 357 30.07 -21.56 6.19
C GLN A 357 28.92 -22.01 7.09
N TRP A 358 27.68 -21.86 6.61
CA TRP A 358 26.48 -22.37 7.27
C TRP A 358 25.85 -23.46 6.41
N ASP A 359 25.15 -24.42 7.01
CA ASP A 359 24.38 -25.40 6.24
C ASP A 359 23.09 -24.78 5.70
N LYS A 360 22.38 -24.05 6.58
CA LYS A 360 21.09 -23.44 6.27
C LYS A 360 20.86 -22.23 7.16
N LEU A 361 20.34 -21.16 6.58
CA LEU A 361 19.85 -19.99 7.30
C LEU A 361 18.42 -19.66 6.88
N TYR A 362 17.70 -18.96 7.73
CA TYR A 362 16.31 -18.54 7.57
C TYR A 362 16.24 -17.03 7.54
N VAL A 363 15.58 -16.49 6.52
CA VAL A 363 15.28 -15.06 6.42
C VAL A 363 13.92 -14.80 7.04
N VAL A 364 13.90 -13.99 8.10
CA VAL A 364 12.70 -13.65 8.86
C VAL A 364 12.45 -12.15 8.78
N LYS A 365 11.19 -11.76 8.62
CA LYS A 365 10.76 -10.36 8.60
C LYS A 365 9.84 -10.09 9.76
N LEU A 366 10.09 -8.99 10.46
CA LEU A 366 9.26 -8.49 11.53
C LEU A 366 8.81 -7.07 11.22
N PHE A 367 7.56 -6.79 11.56
CA PHE A 367 7.03 -5.42 11.61
C PHE A 367 6.81 -5.03 13.06
N SER A 368 7.14 -3.80 13.44
CA SER A 368 7.00 -3.31 14.82
C SER A 368 6.76 -1.80 14.83
N TYR A 369 6.29 -1.28 15.98
CA TYR A 369 6.12 0.17 16.18
C TYR A 369 7.42 0.92 16.45
N GLY A 370 8.48 0.20 16.82
CA GLY A 370 9.80 0.75 17.12
C GLY A 370 10.88 -0.25 16.72
N PRO A 371 12.16 0.16 16.71
CA PRO A 371 13.27 -0.74 16.42
C PRO A 371 13.32 -1.88 17.44
N LEU A 372 13.62 -3.10 16.98
CA LEU A 372 13.77 -4.26 17.85
C LEU A 372 15.23 -4.38 18.31
N PRO A 373 15.54 -4.26 19.62
CA PRO A 373 16.90 -4.42 20.12
C PRO A 373 17.41 -5.85 19.93
N ALA A 374 18.73 -6.02 19.82
CA ALA A 374 19.37 -7.34 19.70
C ALA A 374 18.90 -8.31 20.80
N LYS A 375 18.87 -7.86 22.06
CA LYS A 375 18.37 -8.65 23.19
C LYS A 375 16.93 -9.15 23.02
N THR A 376 16.08 -8.42 22.31
CA THR A 376 14.71 -8.86 22.02
C THR A 376 14.71 -9.91 20.92
N LEU A 377 15.51 -9.72 19.86
CA LEU A 377 15.69 -10.72 18.80
C LEU A 377 16.27 -12.02 19.36
N ASP A 378 17.26 -11.94 20.25
CA ASP A 378 17.86 -13.10 20.92
C ASP A 378 16.82 -13.87 21.74
N LYS A 379 15.86 -13.18 22.37
CA LYS A 379 14.75 -13.85 23.06
C LYS A 379 13.80 -14.55 22.08
N ILE A 380 13.44 -13.86 21.00
CA ILE A 380 12.52 -14.37 19.96
C ILE A 380 13.10 -15.59 19.23
N PHE A 381 14.40 -15.61 18.95
CA PHE A 381 15.07 -16.65 18.16
C PHE A 381 15.95 -17.61 18.97
N GLY A 382 16.11 -17.41 20.28
CA GLY A 382 17.15 -17.93 21.18
C GLY A 382 17.48 -19.43 21.22
N ASN A 383 16.84 -20.24 20.37
CA ASN A 383 17.30 -21.58 20.01
C ASN A 383 18.32 -21.59 18.86
N GLY A 384 18.67 -20.43 18.30
CA GLY A 384 19.70 -20.26 17.27
C GLY A 384 20.44 -18.93 17.37
N GLU A 385 21.45 -18.76 16.52
CA GLU A 385 22.24 -17.54 16.35
C GLU A 385 21.52 -16.55 15.43
N VAL A 386 21.43 -15.28 15.85
CA VAL A 386 21.07 -14.16 14.97
C VAL A 386 22.33 -13.73 14.22
N VAL A 387 22.40 -14.09 12.93
CA VAL A 387 23.60 -13.98 12.10
C VAL A 387 23.74 -12.59 11.47
N TRP A 388 22.62 -12.00 11.06
CA TRP A 388 22.56 -10.71 10.40
C TRP A 388 21.21 -10.05 10.65
N THR A 389 21.20 -8.72 10.74
CA THR A 389 19.98 -7.92 10.87
C THR A 389 20.03 -6.71 9.95
N TYR A 390 18.85 -6.26 9.53
CA TYR A 390 18.67 -5.00 8.81
C TYR A 390 17.40 -4.31 9.30
N GLY A 391 17.49 -3.03 9.59
CA GLY A 391 16.38 -2.20 10.06
C GLY A 391 16.02 -1.12 9.04
N LYS A 392 14.73 -0.92 8.80
CA LYS A 392 14.21 0.20 8.01
C LYS A 392 12.97 0.81 8.67
N GLU A 393 12.99 2.11 8.85
CA GLU A 393 11.82 2.89 9.27
C GLU A 393 11.10 3.49 8.06
N TRP A 394 9.77 3.50 8.12
CA TRP A 394 8.89 4.14 7.16
C TRP A 394 7.83 5.00 7.85
N SER A 395 7.60 6.19 7.32
CA SER A 395 6.28 6.84 7.35
C SER A 395 5.35 6.05 6.42
N ALA A 396 4.88 4.88 6.88
CA ALA A 396 4.32 3.86 6.00
C ALA A 396 2.93 4.21 5.47
N PHE A 397 2.05 4.69 6.35
CA PHE A 397 0.65 4.95 6.03
C PHE A 397 0.19 6.23 6.73
N PRO A 398 -0.69 7.06 6.14
CA PRO A 398 -1.36 8.08 6.92
C PRO A 398 -2.21 7.42 8.03
N VAL A 399 -2.48 8.15 9.10
CA VAL A 399 -3.47 7.72 10.09
C VAL A 399 -4.83 7.69 9.41
N LEU A 400 -5.42 6.50 9.36
CA LEU A 400 -6.66 6.19 8.66
C LEU A 400 -7.85 6.35 9.60
N SER A 401 -7.89 7.45 10.36
CA SER A 401 -8.97 7.71 11.31
C SER A 401 -10.31 7.93 10.60
N PRO A 402 -11.44 7.56 11.24
CA PRO A 402 -12.77 7.86 10.75
C PRO A 402 -12.92 9.32 10.31
N THR A 403 -13.55 9.52 9.16
CA THR A 403 -13.77 10.83 8.55
C THR A 403 -14.93 10.79 7.56
N ASP A 404 -15.67 11.89 7.51
CA ASP A 404 -16.70 12.20 6.52
C ASP A 404 -16.14 12.90 5.27
N LYS A 405 -14.87 13.30 5.30
CA LYS A 405 -14.21 14.12 4.27
C LYS A 405 -12.84 13.57 3.90
N LEU A 406 -12.77 13.05 2.68
CA LEU A 406 -11.52 12.66 2.01
C LEU A 406 -11.03 13.77 1.08
N ALA A 407 -9.77 13.68 0.66
CA ALA A 407 -9.08 14.73 -0.08
C ALA A 407 -9.61 14.94 -1.51
N ASN A 408 -9.29 16.11 -2.06
CA ASN A 408 -9.43 16.42 -3.48
C ASN A 408 -8.12 16.14 -4.22
N PHE A 409 -8.21 15.81 -5.51
CA PHE A 409 -7.03 15.63 -6.36
C PHE A 409 -6.43 16.95 -6.80
N GLU A 410 -7.26 17.97 -7.07
CA GLU A 410 -6.80 19.31 -7.43
C GLU A 410 -6.59 20.14 -6.14
N VAL A 411 -5.37 20.66 -5.97
CA VAL A 411 -4.99 21.55 -4.87
C VAL A 411 -5.22 23.01 -5.27
N ASP A 412 -4.79 23.36 -6.47
CA ASP A 412 -4.95 24.66 -7.13
C ASP A 412 -4.99 24.41 -8.64
N THR A 413 -5.29 25.45 -9.43
CA THR A 413 -5.28 25.37 -10.90
C THR A 413 -3.95 24.82 -11.40
N ASP A 414 -4.03 23.68 -12.08
CA ASP A 414 -2.88 22.95 -12.65
C ASP A 414 -1.86 22.44 -11.60
N LEU A 415 -2.29 22.32 -10.34
CA LEU A 415 -1.53 21.68 -9.27
C LEU A 415 -2.36 20.56 -8.63
N TYR A 416 -1.89 19.33 -8.78
CA TYR A 416 -2.60 18.13 -8.33
C TYR A 416 -1.81 17.38 -7.24
N ASN A 417 -2.53 16.62 -6.40
CA ASN A 417 -1.97 15.76 -5.36
C ASN A 417 -2.43 14.31 -5.58
N LEU A 418 -1.50 13.43 -5.96
CA LEU A 418 -1.77 12.01 -6.17
C LEU A 418 -2.01 11.26 -4.87
N ASN A 419 -1.44 11.73 -3.76
CA ASN A 419 -1.58 11.11 -2.44
C ASN A 419 -2.97 11.33 -1.82
N ALA A 420 -3.90 11.98 -2.54
CA ALA A 420 -5.28 12.20 -2.09
C ALA A 420 -6.02 10.90 -1.72
N MET A 421 -5.72 9.78 -2.39
CA MET A 421 -6.33 8.48 -2.08
C MET A 421 -5.79 7.81 -0.81
N GLU A 422 -4.63 8.22 -0.28
CA GLU A 422 -3.96 7.44 0.78
C GLU A 422 -4.75 7.36 2.08
N ARG A 423 -5.53 8.40 2.41
CA ARG A 423 -6.43 8.37 3.58
C ARG A 423 -7.68 7.52 3.39
N TRP A 424 -7.98 7.12 2.17
CA TRP A 424 -9.06 6.20 1.87
C TRP A 424 -8.54 4.76 1.86
N ILE A 425 -7.50 4.50 1.06
CA ILE A 425 -6.76 3.24 1.01
C ILE A 425 -5.32 3.57 0.54
N SER A 426 -4.31 3.24 1.35
CA SER A 426 -2.90 3.44 1.00
C SER A 426 -2.27 2.15 0.46
N THR A 427 -2.26 1.97 -0.86
CA THR A 427 -1.66 0.80 -1.53
C THR A 427 -0.94 1.21 -2.83
N MET A 428 -0.11 0.30 -3.35
CA MET A 428 0.45 0.44 -4.71
C MET A 428 -0.67 0.58 -5.74
N GLU A 429 -1.74 -0.21 -5.63
CA GLU A 429 -2.88 -0.18 -6.56
C GLU A 429 -3.59 1.17 -6.56
N THR A 430 -3.98 1.68 -5.39
CA THR A 430 -4.69 2.97 -5.31
C THR A 430 -3.82 4.15 -5.72
N SER A 431 -2.50 4.03 -5.60
CA SER A 431 -1.57 5.01 -6.17
C SER A 431 -1.63 5.03 -7.71
N THR A 432 -1.74 3.86 -8.37
CA THR A 432 -1.93 3.80 -9.84
C THR A 432 -3.29 4.34 -10.28
N LEU A 433 -4.35 4.09 -9.51
CA LEU A 433 -5.68 4.64 -9.76
C LEU A 433 -5.69 6.17 -9.65
N ALA A 434 -5.05 6.72 -8.62
CA ALA A 434 -4.87 8.16 -8.47
C ALA A 434 -4.09 8.77 -9.63
N ALA A 435 -2.99 8.13 -10.05
CA ALA A 435 -2.18 8.56 -11.19
C ALA A 435 -2.98 8.60 -12.50
N LYS A 436 -3.69 7.51 -12.84
CA LYS A 436 -4.57 7.46 -14.03
C LYS A 436 -5.66 8.53 -13.94
N ASN A 437 -6.26 8.71 -12.77
CA ASN A 437 -7.31 9.71 -12.59
C ASN A 437 -6.81 11.15 -12.86
N VAL A 438 -5.68 11.53 -12.27
CA VAL A 438 -5.11 12.88 -12.45
C VAL A 438 -4.61 13.09 -13.87
N ALA A 439 -3.97 12.10 -14.49
CA ALA A 439 -3.67 12.15 -15.91
C ALA A 439 -4.94 12.40 -16.74
N GLY A 440 -6.06 11.75 -16.40
CA GLY A 440 -7.36 11.98 -17.02
C GLY A 440 -7.88 13.41 -16.82
N LEU A 441 -7.77 13.98 -15.63
CA LEU A 441 -8.15 15.39 -15.37
C LEU A 441 -7.39 16.35 -16.28
N VAL A 442 -6.08 16.14 -16.41
CA VAL A 442 -5.18 16.97 -17.23
C VAL A 442 -5.50 16.81 -18.71
N LEU A 443 -5.58 15.56 -19.20
CA LEU A 443 -5.86 15.26 -20.61
C LEU A 443 -7.25 15.72 -21.03
N GLN A 444 -8.26 15.60 -20.15
CA GLN A 444 -9.59 16.14 -20.43
C GLN A 444 -9.56 17.67 -20.59
N LYS A 445 -8.78 18.37 -19.76
CA LYS A 445 -8.64 19.83 -19.85
C LYS A 445 -7.98 20.24 -21.16
N TRP A 446 -6.97 19.50 -21.62
CA TRP A 446 -6.20 19.85 -22.81
C TRP A 446 -6.81 19.39 -24.13
N LEU A 447 -7.38 18.18 -24.15
CA LEU A 447 -7.82 17.48 -25.36
C LEU A 447 -9.36 17.31 -25.43
N GLY A 448 -10.07 17.72 -24.38
CA GLY A 448 -11.53 17.64 -24.28
C GLY A 448 -12.04 16.31 -23.74
N SER A 449 -13.32 16.29 -23.38
CA SER A 449 -14.00 15.10 -22.81
C SER A 449 -14.04 13.92 -23.78
N HIS A 450 -14.12 14.16 -25.09
CA HIS A 450 -14.12 13.12 -26.11
C HIS A 450 -12.83 12.29 -26.13
N PHE A 451 -11.69 12.85 -25.72
CA PHE A 451 -10.45 12.07 -25.62
C PHE A 451 -10.55 11.04 -24.49
N VAL A 452 -11.00 11.48 -23.31
CA VAL A 452 -11.05 10.62 -22.10
C VAL A 452 -12.22 9.64 -22.14
N HIS A 453 -13.39 10.07 -22.59
CA HIS A 453 -14.60 9.24 -22.62
C HIS A 453 -14.86 8.56 -23.96
N GLY A 454 -14.20 9.02 -25.02
CA GLY A 454 -14.45 8.60 -26.39
C GLY A 454 -15.70 9.27 -26.98
N ALA A 455 -15.82 9.19 -28.30
CA ALA A 455 -17.02 9.61 -29.02
C ALA A 455 -17.82 8.37 -29.41
N HIS A 456 -19.12 8.35 -29.08
CA HIS A 456 -20.05 7.29 -29.48
C HIS A 456 -19.72 5.86 -28.98
N CYS A 457 -18.90 5.71 -27.94
CA CYS A 457 -18.65 4.39 -27.33
C CYS A 457 -19.94 3.84 -26.70
N ARG A 458 -20.15 2.53 -26.81
CA ARG A 458 -21.33 1.84 -26.24
C ARG A 458 -20.92 0.98 -25.05
N TRP A 459 -21.08 1.52 -23.85
CA TRP A 459 -20.81 0.82 -22.58
C TRP A 459 -22.01 -0.01 -22.13
N GLY A 460 -22.42 -0.97 -22.96
CA GLY A 460 -23.59 -1.83 -22.75
C GLY A 460 -23.29 -3.15 -22.03
N ALA A 461 -24.28 -4.04 -21.96
CA ALA A 461 -24.24 -5.33 -21.22
C ALA A 461 -23.10 -6.31 -21.60
N ARG A 462 -22.40 -6.10 -22.72
CA ARG A 462 -21.23 -6.88 -23.15
C ARG A 462 -19.89 -6.27 -22.76
N THR A 463 -19.87 -5.06 -22.20
CA THR A 463 -18.64 -4.41 -21.70
C THR A 463 -18.08 -5.23 -20.55
N PRO A 464 -16.79 -5.56 -20.50
CA PRO A 464 -16.22 -6.29 -19.39
C PRO A 464 -16.29 -5.47 -18.09
N ASP A 465 -16.26 -6.17 -16.96
CA ASP A 465 -16.32 -5.52 -15.63
C ASP A 465 -14.99 -4.86 -15.23
N VAL A 466 -13.91 -5.19 -15.92
CA VAL A 466 -12.57 -4.63 -15.77
C VAL A 466 -12.05 -4.29 -17.15
N ALA A 467 -11.63 -3.04 -17.37
CA ALA A 467 -11.01 -2.60 -18.63
C ALA A 467 -9.82 -3.51 -19.01
N GLU A 468 -9.74 -3.93 -20.27
CA GLU A 468 -8.68 -4.84 -20.72
C GLU A 468 -7.30 -4.16 -20.71
N ALA A 469 -7.28 -2.88 -21.11
CA ALA A 469 -6.10 -2.03 -21.05
C ALA A 469 -6.33 -0.88 -20.05
N TRP A 470 -5.55 -0.87 -18.97
CA TRP A 470 -5.68 0.15 -17.92
C TRP A 470 -5.01 1.48 -18.30
N ASP A 471 -4.13 1.51 -19.30
CA ASP A 471 -3.34 2.67 -19.75
C ASP A 471 -3.91 3.33 -21.02
N THR A 472 -5.15 3.00 -21.41
CA THR A 472 -5.85 3.57 -22.56
C THR A 472 -6.94 4.57 -22.17
N TRP A 473 -7.41 5.31 -23.19
CA TRP A 473 -8.42 6.36 -23.10
C TRP A 473 -9.54 6.14 -24.11
N GLY A 474 -10.71 6.75 -23.85
CA GLY A 474 -11.85 6.73 -24.75
C GLY A 474 -12.38 5.32 -25.02
N CYS A 475 -12.79 5.02 -26.26
CA CYS A 475 -13.36 3.72 -26.59
C CYS A 475 -12.37 2.56 -26.47
N MET A 476 -11.05 2.82 -26.40
CA MET A 476 -10.03 1.80 -26.15
C MET A 476 -9.94 1.40 -24.67
N SER A 477 -10.69 2.06 -23.80
CA SER A 477 -10.83 1.69 -22.38
C SER A 477 -11.77 0.50 -22.17
N SER A 478 -12.23 -0.13 -23.26
CA SER A 478 -13.15 -1.28 -23.23
C SER A 478 -12.53 -2.54 -22.71
#